data_AF-A0A1H5XIH0-F1
#
_entry.id   AF-A0A1H5XIH0-F1
#
_cell.length_a   1.000
_cell.length_b   1.000
_cell.length_c   1.000
_cell.angle_alpha   90.00
_cell.angle_beta   90.00
_cell.angle_gamma   90.00
#
_symmetry.space_group_name_H-M   'P 1'
#
loop_
_entity.id
_entity.type
_entity.pdbx_description
1 polymer ?
#
loop_
_entity_poly.entity_id
_entity_poly.type
_entity_poly.pdbx_seq_one_letter_code
_entity_poly.pdbx_strand_id
1 'polypeptide(L)'
;MKHAIPKQEEGKKLDITESKTCNTKEEAMDFYSTTRIKLLSINYWYEIASLPASTFTLLDTLGTKKEGLAEEGDYIQIDIPGPGLWSTGGYDYVRVEQIDESREDNTEILTMRLRPSTLPNPEDDLETKHFFNNMSSSTFQIKRIGNIVEASYFGRNELMNLELDSLADKIRNIVVALGAKLGASFPQWKALIHGLLDLDEEEKK
;
A
#
# COMPACT_ATOMS: atom_id res chain seq x y z
N MET A 1 -1.10 -0.61 -22.32
CA MET A 1 -1.14 -0.95 -20.89
C MET A 1 -2.54 -0.65 -20.38
N LYS A 2 -3.27 -1.67 -19.94
CA LYS A 2 -4.52 -1.46 -19.23
C LYS A 2 -4.13 -0.89 -17.85
N HIS A 3 -4.53 0.35 -17.63
CA HIS A 3 -4.55 1.09 -16.35
C HIS A 3 -3.21 1.60 -15.82
N ALA A 4 -3.02 2.91 -16.02
CA ALA A 4 -1.96 3.72 -15.43
C ALA A 4 -2.33 4.11 -13.99
N ILE A 5 -1.33 4.58 -13.24
CA ILE A 5 -1.49 5.30 -11.97
C ILE A 5 -2.65 6.30 -12.11
N PRO A 6 -3.65 6.30 -11.19
CA PRO A 6 -4.79 7.21 -11.30
C PRO A 6 -4.37 8.68 -11.43
N LYS A 7 -5.20 9.46 -12.12
CA LYS A 7 -4.97 10.91 -12.21
C LYS A 7 -5.11 11.53 -10.83
N GLN A 8 -4.27 12.52 -10.58
CA GLN A 8 -4.41 13.41 -9.44
C GLN A 8 -5.45 14.48 -9.80
N GLU A 9 -6.54 14.54 -9.05
CA GLU A 9 -7.62 15.50 -9.24
C GLU A 9 -7.76 16.42 -8.02
N GLU A 10 -7.74 15.87 -6.81
CA GLU A 10 -7.93 16.62 -5.55
C GLU A 10 -7.05 16.10 -4.42
N GLY A 11 -6.92 16.81 -3.29
CA GLY A 11 -6.17 16.33 -2.11
C GLY A 11 -4.66 16.18 -2.31
N LYS A 12 -4.03 15.33 -1.49
CA LYS A 12 -2.57 15.16 -1.50
C LYS A 12 -2.13 14.17 -2.58
N LYS A 13 -1.04 14.52 -3.26
CA LYS A 13 -0.26 13.66 -4.14
C LYS A 13 1.01 13.24 -3.44
N LEU A 14 1.36 11.96 -3.52
CA LEU A 14 2.65 11.47 -3.06
C LEU A 14 3.26 10.53 -4.09
N ASP A 15 4.51 10.80 -4.47
CA ASP A 15 5.30 9.95 -5.35
C ASP A 15 6.60 9.58 -4.62
N ILE A 16 6.90 8.29 -4.56
CA ILE A 16 8.17 7.74 -4.06
C ILE A 16 8.66 6.78 -5.12
N THR A 17 9.92 6.91 -5.52
CA THR A 17 10.55 6.01 -6.49
C THR A 17 11.98 5.79 -6.06
N GLU A 18 12.38 4.52 -5.99
CA GLU A 18 13.77 4.11 -5.83
C GLU A 18 14.12 3.08 -6.90
N SER A 19 15.40 2.95 -7.21
CA SER A 19 15.87 2.02 -8.24
C SER A 19 17.22 1.43 -7.90
N LYS A 20 17.45 0.21 -8.35
CA LYS A 20 18.71 -0.52 -8.24
C LYS A 20 19.17 -0.96 -9.61
N THR A 21 20.45 -0.74 -9.91
CA THR A 21 21.10 -1.24 -11.12
C THR A 21 21.85 -2.51 -10.78
N CYS A 22 21.50 -3.62 -11.43
CA CYS A 22 22.19 -4.90 -11.36
C CYS A 22 23.34 -4.96 -12.37
N ASN A 23 24.26 -5.91 -12.20
CA ASN A 23 25.41 -6.06 -13.08
C ASN A 23 25.02 -6.63 -14.44
N THR A 24 24.02 -7.51 -14.46
CA THR A 24 23.53 -8.15 -15.69
C THR A 24 22.00 -8.07 -15.80
N LYS A 25 21.50 -8.38 -17.00
CA LYS A 25 20.06 -8.48 -17.26
C LYS A 25 19.45 -9.64 -16.49
N GLU A 26 20.16 -10.77 -16.41
CA GLU A 26 19.75 -11.98 -15.72
C GLU A 26 19.62 -11.73 -14.21
N GLU A 27 20.62 -11.06 -13.60
CA GLU A 27 20.57 -10.65 -12.19
C GLU A 27 19.37 -9.73 -11.93
N ALA A 28 19.08 -8.79 -12.83
CA ALA A 28 17.91 -7.93 -12.70
C ALA A 28 16.59 -8.69 -12.84
N MET A 29 16.53 -9.73 -13.67
CA MET A 29 15.33 -10.58 -13.82
C MET A 29 15.04 -11.36 -12.54
N ASP A 30 16.08 -11.97 -11.95
CA ASP A 30 15.95 -12.68 -10.68
C ASP A 30 15.58 -11.73 -9.55
N PHE A 31 16.24 -10.56 -9.50
CA PHE A 31 15.97 -9.54 -8.50
C PHE A 31 14.54 -8.99 -8.64
N TYR A 32 14.06 -8.72 -9.85
CA TYR A 32 12.67 -8.34 -10.11
C TYR A 32 11.69 -9.39 -9.60
N SER A 33 11.95 -10.68 -9.87
CA SER A 33 11.09 -11.78 -9.40
C SER A 33 10.96 -11.80 -7.89
N THR A 34 12.08 -11.65 -7.17
CA THR A 34 12.10 -11.55 -5.71
C THR A 34 11.35 -10.32 -5.20
N THR A 35 11.64 -9.14 -5.77
CA THR A 35 10.97 -7.88 -5.37
C THR A 35 9.47 -7.91 -5.63
N ARG A 36 9.03 -8.52 -6.74
CA ARG A 36 7.62 -8.77 -7.07
C ARG A 36 6.95 -9.62 -5.97
N ILE A 37 7.59 -10.71 -5.56
CA ILE A 37 7.09 -11.58 -4.49
C ILE A 37 7.02 -10.81 -3.17
N LYS A 38 8.08 -10.07 -2.80
CA LYS A 38 8.11 -9.24 -1.59
C LYS A 38 6.94 -8.24 -1.57
N LEU A 39 6.63 -7.59 -2.69
CA LEU A 39 5.52 -6.64 -2.77
C LEU A 39 4.15 -7.32 -2.51
N LEU A 40 3.91 -8.49 -3.09
CA LEU A 40 2.64 -9.22 -2.93
C LEU A 40 2.51 -9.95 -1.59
N SER A 41 3.60 -10.12 -0.87
CA SER A 41 3.70 -10.74 0.45
C SER A 41 3.33 -9.75 1.58
N ILE A 42 2.08 -9.29 1.60
CA ILE A 42 1.59 -8.21 2.48
C ILE A 42 1.89 -8.46 3.97
N ASN A 43 1.77 -9.71 4.43
CA ASN A 43 2.02 -10.08 5.83
C ASN A 43 3.45 -9.76 6.30
N TYR A 44 4.39 -9.53 5.37
CA TYR A 44 5.80 -9.25 5.65
C TYR A 44 6.18 -7.78 5.46
N TRP A 45 5.22 -6.91 5.16
CA TRP A 45 5.50 -5.50 4.88
C TRP A 45 6.09 -4.75 6.08
N TYR A 46 5.77 -5.17 7.31
CA TYR A 46 6.35 -4.60 8.51
C TYR A 46 7.85 -4.88 8.59
N GLU A 47 8.25 -6.13 8.37
CA GLU A 47 9.64 -6.59 8.36
C GLU A 47 10.41 -5.96 7.21
N ILE A 48 9.83 -5.96 6.01
CA ILE A 48 10.45 -5.36 4.81
C ILE A 48 10.69 -3.86 5.03
N ALA A 49 9.72 -3.12 5.58
CA ALA A 49 9.92 -1.70 5.86
C ALA A 49 10.98 -1.45 6.95
N SER A 50 11.25 -2.42 7.83
CA SER A 50 12.25 -2.32 8.90
C SER A 50 12.12 -1.02 9.73
N LEU A 51 10.87 -0.57 9.92
CA LEU A 51 10.50 0.64 10.65
C LEU A 51 9.44 0.26 11.69
N PRO A 52 9.61 0.59 12.99
CA PRO A 52 8.63 0.28 14.02
C PRO A 52 7.41 1.20 13.91
N ALA A 53 6.60 0.96 12.89
CA ALA A 53 5.47 1.78 12.50
C ALA A 53 4.22 0.90 12.31
N SER A 54 3.65 0.84 11.09
CA SER A 54 2.38 0.15 10.87
C SER A 54 2.60 -1.35 10.60
N THR A 55 1.71 -2.19 11.13
CA THR A 55 1.67 -3.62 10.76
C THR A 55 0.57 -3.91 9.75
N PHE A 56 0.74 -4.96 8.97
CA PHE A 56 -0.13 -5.29 7.84
C PHE A 56 -0.57 -6.75 7.95
N THR A 57 -1.85 -7.02 7.69
CA THR A 57 -2.39 -8.37 7.64
C THR A 57 -3.24 -8.55 6.40
N LEU A 58 -2.91 -9.54 5.57
CA LEU A 58 -3.68 -9.94 4.41
C LEU A 58 -4.92 -10.70 4.86
N LEU A 59 -6.06 -10.33 4.30
CA LEU A 59 -7.34 -10.97 4.49
C LEU A 59 -7.89 -11.37 3.12
N ASP A 60 -8.55 -12.53 3.04
CA ASP A 60 -9.27 -12.94 1.84
C ASP A 60 -10.53 -12.09 1.59
N THR A 61 -11.22 -12.39 0.50
CA THR A 61 -12.47 -11.70 0.12
C THR A 61 -13.60 -11.79 1.16
N LEU A 62 -13.49 -12.68 2.15
CA LEU A 62 -14.44 -12.86 3.25
C LEU A 62 -13.96 -12.18 4.55
N GLY A 63 -12.83 -11.48 4.52
CA GLY A 63 -12.25 -10.81 5.69
C GLY A 63 -11.52 -11.76 6.63
N THR A 64 -11.21 -12.99 6.21
CA THR A 64 -10.46 -13.96 7.01
C THR A 64 -8.97 -13.86 6.71
N LYS A 65 -8.11 -14.02 7.72
CA LYS A 65 -6.65 -13.99 7.53
C LYS A 65 -6.22 -14.98 6.45
N LYS A 66 -5.44 -14.48 5.50
CA LYS A 66 -4.92 -15.23 4.35
C LYS A 66 -3.40 -15.28 4.42
N GLU A 67 -2.85 -16.44 4.12
CA GLU A 67 -1.42 -16.65 3.91
C GLU A 67 -1.10 -16.67 2.42
N GLY A 68 0.14 -16.34 2.07
CA GLY A 68 0.61 -16.31 0.69
C GLY A 68 0.54 -14.93 0.04
N LEU A 69 0.37 -14.91 -1.29
CA LEU A 69 0.38 -13.68 -2.08
C LEU A 69 -1.01 -13.04 -2.15
N ALA A 70 -1.03 -11.70 -2.16
CA ALA A 70 -2.23 -10.93 -2.41
C ALA A 70 -2.80 -11.19 -3.81
N GLU A 71 -4.13 -11.26 -3.89
CA GLU A 71 -4.91 -11.39 -5.10
C GLU A 71 -5.93 -10.24 -5.22
N GLU A 72 -6.43 -9.98 -6.42
CA GLU A 72 -7.49 -8.99 -6.61
C GLU A 72 -8.74 -9.35 -5.78
N GLY A 73 -9.24 -8.38 -5.02
CA GLY A 73 -10.39 -8.55 -4.13
C GLY A 73 -10.03 -8.82 -2.68
N ASP A 74 -8.79 -9.22 -2.38
CA ASP A 74 -8.31 -9.36 -1.00
C ASP A 74 -8.34 -8.02 -0.26
N TYR A 75 -8.35 -8.07 1.07
CA TYR A 75 -8.27 -6.91 1.93
C TYR A 75 -6.94 -6.89 2.69
N ILE A 76 -6.52 -5.70 3.09
CA ILE A 76 -5.35 -5.48 3.93
C ILE A 76 -5.82 -4.70 5.15
N GLN A 77 -5.70 -5.33 6.30
CA GLN A 77 -5.85 -4.67 7.59
C GLN A 77 -4.52 -3.98 7.94
N ILE A 78 -4.61 -2.72 8.35
CA ILE A 78 -3.46 -1.89 8.72
C ILE A 78 -3.65 -1.45 10.18
N ASP A 79 -2.70 -1.83 11.03
CA ASP A 79 -2.60 -1.31 12.39
C ASP A 79 -1.62 -0.14 12.41
N ILE A 80 -2.16 1.07 12.57
CA ILE A 80 -1.37 2.30 12.55
C ILE A 80 -1.21 2.82 13.99
N PRO A 81 0.03 2.95 14.50
CA PRO A 81 0.28 3.46 15.84
C PRO A 81 -0.45 4.79 16.14
N GLY A 82 -0.98 4.90 17.36
CA GLY A 82 -1.72 6.05 17.85
C GLY A 82 -3.22 5.79 18.01
N PRO A 83 -4.01 6.79 18.42
CA PRO A 83 -5.45 6.61 18.60
C PRO A 83 -6.11 6.28 17.26
N GLY A 84 -6.62 5.06 17.13
CA GLY A 84 -7.42 4.63 15.99
C GLY A 84 -8.84 5.21 16.05
N LEU A 85 -9.58 5.09 14.94
CA LEU A 85 -11.01 5.40 14.95
C LEU A 85 -11.75 4.31 15.71
N TRP A 86 -12.53 4.70 16.71
CA TRP A 86 -13.29 3.73 17.52
C TRP A 86 -14.33 2.98 16.68
N SER A 87 -14.79 3.59 15.58
CA SER A 87 -15.77 3.01 14.65
C SER A 87 -15.24 1.83 13.83
N THR A 88 -13.92 1.65 13.71
CA THR A 88 -13.30 0.56 12.92
C THR A 88 -12.57 -0.46 13.80
N GLY A 89 -12.84 -0.46 15.11
CA GLY A 89 -12.09 -1.29 16.07
C GLY A 89 -10.63 -0.87 16.23
N GLY A 90 -10.24 0.31 15.73
CA GLY A 90 -8.87 0.83 15.80
C GLY A 90 -8.01 0.57 14.57
N TYR A 91 -8.51 -0.17 13.57
CA TYR A 91 -7.77 -0.51 12.35
C TYR A 91 -8.23 0.27 11.12
N ASP A 92 -7.34 0.37 10.13
CA ASP A 92 -7.66 0.83 8.79
C ASP A 92 -7.71 -0.35 7.82
N TYR A 93 -8.55 -0.27 6.79
CA TYR A 93 -8.71 -1.32 5.79
C TYR A 93 -8.61 -0.75 4.39
N VAL A 94 -7.90 -1.48 3.53
CA VAL A 94 -7.86 -1.23 2.09
C VAL A 94 -8.14 -2.53 1.36
N ARG A 95 -8.73 -2.44 0.18
CA ARG A 95 -8.94 -3.57 -0.73
C ARG A 95 -7.90 -3.53 -1.84
N VAL A 96 -7.37 -4.69 -2.20
CA VAL A 96 -6.61 -4.91 -3.43
C VAL A 96 -7.60 -4.77 -4.59
N GLU A 97 -7.64 -3.59 -5.18
CA GLU A 97 -8.58 -3.30 -6.26
C GLU A 97 -8.14 -3.96 -7.55
N GLN A 98 -6.82 -3.96 -7.81
CA GLN A 98 -6.27 -4.44 -9.06
C GLN A 98 -4.81 -4.87 -8.91
N ILE A 99 -4.42 -5.93 -9.63
CA ILE A 99 -3.05 -6.36 -9.83
C ILE A 99 -2.84 -6.61 -11.33
N ASP A 100 -2.03 -5.77 -11.97
CA ASP A 100 -1.68 -5.91 -13.38
C ASP A 100 -0.21 -6.32 -13.53
N GLU A 101 0.03 -7.29 -14.42
CA GLU A 101 1.37 -7.72 -14.79
C GLU A 101 1.57 -7.65 -16.31
N SER A 102 2.75 -7.18 -16.72
CA SER A 102 3.17 -7.20 -18.11
C SER A 102 4.63 -7.60 -18.22
N ARG A 103 4.94 -8.39 -19.25
CA ARG A 103 6.28 -8.87 -19.55
C ARG A 103 6.53 -8.77 -21.05
N GLU A 104 7.55 -8.01 -21.39
CA GLU A 104 8.14 -7.85 -22.71
C GLU A 104 9.64 -8.20 -22.64
N ASP A 105 10.30 -8.41 -23.77
CA ASP A 105 11.67 -8.96 -23.84
C ASP A 105 12.68 -8.25 -22.92
N ASN A 106 12.52 -6.94 -22.72
CA ASN A 106 13.42 -6.13 -21.91
C ASN A 106 12.72 -5.37 -20.79
N THR A 107 11.44 -5.62 -20.55
CA THR A 107 10.65 -4.87 -19.56
C THR A 107 9.66 -5.76 -18.84
N GLU A 108 9.66 -5.69 -17.52
CA GLU A 108 8.67 -6.37 -16.67
C GLU A 108 8.05 -5.35 -15.73
N ILE A 109 6.74 -5.41 -15.53
CA ILE A 109 6.01 -4.48 -14.67
C ILE A 109 4.96 -5.25 -13.89
N LEU A 110 4.97 -5.11 -12.57
CA LEU A 110 3.87 -5.44 -11.66
C LEU A 110 3.32 -4.13 -11.12
N THR A 111 2.00 -3.92 -11.21
CA THR A 111 1.31 -2.78 -10.60
C THR A 111 0.19 -3.30 -9.72
N MET A 112 0.21 -2.93 -8.43
CA MET A 112 -0.87 -3.24 -7.47
C MET A 112 -1.51 -1.95 -7.00
N ARG A 113 -2.83 -1.82 -7.16
CA ARG A 113 -3.61 -0.67 -6.70
C ARG A 113 -4.49 -1.06 -5.53
N LEU A 114 -4.38 -0.28 -4.46
CA LEU A 114 -5.19 -0.41 -3.25
C LEU A 114 -6.19 0.74 -3.17
N ARG A 115 -7.37 0.44 -2.65
CA ARG A 115 -8.46 1.39 -2.42
C ARG A 115 -8.90 1.34 -0.95
N PRO A 116 -9.10 2.47 -0.26
CA PRO A 116 -9.77 2.46 1.05
C PRO A 116 -11.10 1.70 0.99
N SER A 117 -11.36 0.82 1.95
CA SER A 117 -12.54 -0.06 1.98
C SER A 117 -12.91 -0.45 3.40
N THR A 118 -14.15 -0.92 3.61
CA THR A 118 -14.59 -1.54 4.86
C THR A 118 -14.21 -3.01 4.81
N LEU A 119 -14.16 -3.65 5.97
CA LEU A 119 -14.21 -5.11 6.02
C LEU A 119 -15.48 -5.58 5.28
N PRO A 120 -15.40 -6.69 4.53
CA PRO A 120 -16.59 -7.31 3.97
C PRO A 120 -17.46 -7.80 5.14
N ASN A 121 -18.56 -7.10 5.40
CA ASN A 121 -19.57 -7.51 6.37
C ASN A 121 -20.85 -7.86 5.60
N PRO A 122 -21.39 -9.10 5.71
CA PRO A 122 -22.63 -9.48 5.02
C PRO A 122 -23.87 -8.70 5.48
N GLU A 123 -23.78 -7.94 6.58
CA GLU A 123 -24.90 -7.14 7.12
C GLU A 123 -24.76 -5.62 6.97
N ASP A 124 -23.68 -5.10 6.38
CA ASP A 124 -23.52 -3.64 6.26
C ASP A 124 -24.12 -3.05 4.99
N ASP A 125 -25.13 -2.23 5.27
CA ASP A 125 -25.85 -1.30 4.41
C ASP A 125 -24.89 -0.25 3.80
N LEU A 126 -25.32 0.32 2.67
CA LEU A 126 -24.57 1.08 1.66
C LEU A 126 -23.92 2.42 2.09
N GLU A 127 -23.54 2.64 3.34
CA GLU A 127 -22.94 3.90 3.79
C GLU A 127 -21.44 3.79 4.07
N THR A 128 -20.66 4.36 3.14
CA THR A 128 -19.20 4.34 3.16
C THR A 128 -18.62 5.21 4.31
N LYS A 129 -18.42 4.62 5.48
CA LYS A 129 -17.77 5.25 6.64
C LYS A 129 -16.25 5.06 6.62
N HIS A 130 -15.56 5.61 5.61
CA HIS A 130 -14.09 5.68 5.57
C HIS A 130 -13.55 7.07 5.81
N PHE A 131 -12.33 7.11 6.38
CA PHE A 131 -11.55 8.32 6.57
C PHE A 131 -10.97 8.89 5.27
N PHE A 132 -10.78 8.07 4.24
CA PHE A 132 -10.49 8.53 2.89
C PHE A 132 -11.71 8.27 2.01
N ASN A 133 -12.07 9.24 1.19
CA ASN A 133 -13.10 9.01 0.19
C ASN A 133 -12.66 7.90 -0.79
N ASN A 134 -13.63 7.28 -1.46
CA ASN A 134 -13.44 6.22 -2.43
C ASN A 134 -12.59 6.68 -3.64
N MET A 135 -12.28 7.98 -3.71
CA MET A 135 -11.42 8.60 -4.71
C MET A 135 -9.93 8.41 -4.43
N SER A 136 -9.54 8.23 -3.16
CA SER A 136 -8.15 8.00 -2.76
C SER A 136 -7.65 6.63 -3.25
N SER A 137 -6.39 6.56 -3.66
CA SER A 137 -5.76 5.29 -4.05
C SER A 137 -4.28 5.26 -3.73
N SER A 138 -3.79 4.07 -3.41
CA SER A 138 -2.36 3.78 -3.22
C SER A 138 -1.93 2.80 -4.30
N THR A 139 -1.03 3.21 -5.18
CA THR A 139 -0.52 2.34 -6.26
C THR A 139 0.94 2.01 -6.02
N PHE A 140 1.26 0.72 -5.92
CA PHE A 140 2.61 0.19 -5.86
C PHE A 140 3.00 -0.35 -7.23
N GLN A 141 4.24 -0.09 -7.65
CA GLN A 141 4.74 -0.60 -8.92
C GLN A 141 6.17 -1.09 -8.77
N ILE A 142 6.43 -2.31 -9.25
CA ILE A 142 7.78 -2.82 -9.48
C ILE A 142 7.98 -2.88 -10.98
N LYS A 143 9.10 -2.33 -11.46
CA LYS A 143 9.41 -2.25 -12.88
C LYS A 143 10.86 -2.62 -13.14
N ARG A 144 11.09 -3.56 -14.04
CA ARG A 144 12.43 -3.82 -14.60
C ARG A 144 12.54 -3.25 -15.99
N ILE A 145 13.63 -2.54 -16.29
CA ILE A 145 14.04 -2.19 -17.66
C ILE A 145 15.50 -2.55 -17.83
N GLY A 146 15.80 -3.52 -18.70
CA GLY A 146 17.17 -4.01 -18.85
C GLY A 146 17.72 -4.56 -17.53
N ASN A 147 18.81 -3.97 -17.04
CA ASN A 147 19.45 -4.34 -15.78
C ASN A 147 19.02 -3.45 -14.58
N ILE A 148 18.00 -2.61 -14.73
CA ILE A 148 17.52 -1.72 -13.66
C ILE A 148 16.18 -2.23 -13.15
N VAL A 149 16.04 -2.35 -11.82
CA VAL A 149 14.77 -2.61 -11.13
C VAL A 149 14.38 -1.39 -10.32
N GLU A 150 13.16 -0.91 -10.50
CA GLU A 150 12.56 0.24 -9.86
C GLU A 150 11.38 -0.21 -8.99
N ALA A 151 11.26 0.36 -7.80
CA ALA A 151 10.09 0.24 -6.94
C ALA A 151 9.51 1.64 -6.71
N SER A 152 8.19 1.76 -6.86
CA SER A 152 7.50 3.04 -6.73
C SER A 152 6.20 2.94 -5.94
N TYR A 153 5.88 4.01 -5.20
CA TYR A 153 4.59 4.27 -4.59
C TYR A 153 3.98 5.54 -5.15
N PHE A 154 2.70 5.49 -5.48
CA PHE A 154 1.91 6.62 -5.96
C PHE A 154 0.62 6.74 -5.15
N GLY A 155 0.60 7.69 -4.21
CA GLY A 155 -0.60 8.15 -3.51
C GLY A 155 -1.32 9.19 -4.36
N ARG A 156 -2.61 8.95 -4.63
CA ARG A 156 -3.47 9.85 -5.41
C ARG A 156 -4.73 10.14 -4.66
N ASN A 157 -5.19 11.38 -4.78
CA ASN A 157 -6.46 11.84 -4.25
C ASN A 157 -6.64 11.63 -2.74
N GLU A 158 -5.55 11.60 -1.97
CA GLU A 158 -5.57 11.39 -0.51
C GLU A 158 -6.28 12.58 0.17
N LEU A 159 -7.61 12.45 0.31
CA LEU A 159 -8.53 13.42 0.88
C LEU A 159 -9.19 12.84 2.13
N MET A 160 -9.12 13.59 3.24
CA MET A 160 -9.86 13.22 4.44
C MET A 160 -11.36 13.38 4.19
N ASN A 161 -12.12 12.32 4.41
CA ASN A 161 -13.58 12.36 4.45
C ASN A 161 -14.01 13.00 5.77
N LEU A 162 -14.38 14.28 5.73
CA LEU A 162 -14.81 15.05 6.90
C LEU A 162 -16.34 15.19 6.97
N GLU A 163 -17.11 14.48 6.14
CA GLU A 163 -18.57 14.49 6.23
C GLU A 163 -19.07 13.43 7.22
N LEU A 164 -18.96 13.75 8.52
CA LEU A 164 -19.77 13.10 9.55
C LEU A 164 -20.29 14.20 10.50
N ASP A 165 -21.56 14.55 10.32
CA ASP A 165 -22.27 15.52 11.12
C ASP A 165 -22.27 15.13 12.62
N SER A 166 -21.99 16.12 13.46
CA SER A 166 -22.00 16.11 14.94
C SER A 166 -20.83 15.42 15.65
N LEU A 167 -19.79 16.20 16.03
CA LEU A 167 -18.91 16.07 17.22
C LEU A 167 -17.64 16.95 17.10
N ALA A 168 -17.81 18.27 17.01
CA ALA A 168 -16.74 19.23 16.66
C ALA A 168 -15.45 19.15 17.51
N ASP A 169 -15.55 18.85 18.82
CA ASP A 169 -14.38 18.84 19.72
C ASP A 169 -13.52 17.58 19.60
N LYS A 170 -14.12 16.41 19.34
CA LYS A 170 -13.36 15.16 19.07
C LYS A 170 -12.70 15.22 17.70
N ILE A 171 -13.36 15.85 16.73
CA ILE A 171 -12.87 16.04 15.37
C ILE A 171 -11.56 16.84 15.37
N ARG A 172 -11.42 17.92 16.16
CA ARG A 172 -10.17 18.69 16.16
C ARG A 172 -8.94 17.84 16.54
N ASN A 173 -9.06 17.00 17.57
CA ASN A 173 -7.97 16.11 18.00
C ASN A 173 -7.71 15.00 16.97
N ILE A 174 -8.76 14.48 16.34
CA ILE A 174 -8.74 13.50 15.26
C ILE A 174 -8.05 14.10 14.01
N VAL A 175 -8.41 15.31 13.59
CA VAL A 175 -7.80 16.05 12.46
C VAL A 175 -6.32 16.35 12.71
N VAL A 176 -5.94 16.75 13.93
CA VAL A 176 -4.53 16.97 14.27
C VAL A 176 -3.75 15.65 14.26
N ALA A 177 -4.30 14.60 14.87
CA ALA A 177 -3.69 13.28 14.87
C ALA A 177 -3.60 12.68 13.45
N LEU A 178 -4.57 12.96 12.59
CA LEU A 178 -4.62 12.44 11.23
C LEU A 178 -3.82 13.28 10.24
N GLY A 179 -3.71 14.60 10.44
CA GLY A 179 -2.73 15.43 9.75
C GLY A 179 -1.30 14.98 10.08
N ALA A 180 -1.05 14.58 11.33
CA ALA A 180 0.21 13.94 11.71
C ALA A 180 0.37 12.56 11.05
N LYS A 181 -0.66 11.69 11.01
CA LYS A 181 -0.62 10.38 10.31
C LYS A 181 -0.39 10.53 8.80
N LEU A 182 -1.05 11.47 8.13
CA LEU A 182 -0.85 11.82 6.72
C LEU A 182 0.54 12.39 6.44
N GLY A 183 1.14 13.08 7.41
CA GLY A 183 2.54 13.50 7.38
C GLY A 183 3.50 12.33 7.59
N ALA A 184 3.12 11.37 8.45
CA ALA A 184 3.92 10.21 8.84
C ALA A 184 3.78 8.99 7.90
N SER A 185 2.83 9.00 6.96
CA SER A 185 2.70 7.94 5.95
C SER A 185 3.88 7.93 4.98
N PHE A 186 4.50 9.09 4.72
CA PHE A 186 5.67 9.18 3.86
C PHE A 186 6.85 8.33 4.35
N PRO A 187 7.31 8.46 5.62
CA PRO A 187 8.32 7.56 6.19
C PRO A 187 7.99 6.07 6.05
N GLN A 188 6.74 5.65 6.34
CA GLN A 188 6.31 4.26 6.21
C GLN A 188 6.46 3.75 4.78
N TRP A 189 5.90 4.47 3.81
CA TRP A 189 5.94 4.05 2.41
C TRP A 189 7.34 4.14 1.82
N LYS A 190 8.13 5.13 2.21
CA LYS A 190 9.53 5.23 1.79
C LYS A 190 10.34 4.05 2.30
N ALA A 191 10.16 3.68 3.56
CA ALA A 191 10.85 2.54 4.16
C ALA A 191 10.45 1.22 3.48
N LEU A 192 9.16 1.03 3.16
CA LEU A 192 8.72 -0.13 2.40
C LEU A 192 9.33 -0.17 0.99
N ILE A 193 9.28 0.93 0.23
CA ILE A 193 9.87 1.00 -1.13
C ILE A 193 11.37 0.71 -1.10
N HIS A 194 12.08 1.21 -0.09
CA HIS A 194 13.49 0.92 0.11
C HIS A 194 13.73 -0.57 0.38
N GLY A 195 13.04 -1.14 1.37
CA GLY A 195 13.21 -2.56 1.75
C GLY A 195 12.82 -3.55 0.66
N LEU A 196 11.91 -3.17 -0.26
CA LEU A 196 11.59 -3.96 -1.46
C LEU A 196 12.80 -4.09 -2.40
N LEU A 197 13.71 -3.12 -2.40
CA LEU A 197 14.94 -3.11 -3.19
C LEU A 197 16.19 -3.53 -2.41
N ASP A 198 16.04 -3.86 -1.13
CA ASP A 198 17.10 -4.46 -0.34
C ASP A 198 17.24 -5.94 -0.69
N LEU A 199 18.48 -6.35 -0.92
CA LEU A 199 18.82 -7.77 -0.93
C LEU A 199 18.82 -8.18 0.52
N ASP A 200 18.14 -9.27 0.83
CA ASP A 200 18.32 -9.89 2.13
C ASP A 200 19.81 -10.24 2.18
N GLU A 201 20.57 -9.54 3.02
CA GLU A 201 21.90 -10.03 3.38
C GLU A 201 21.62 -11.35 4.11
N GLU A 202 21.68 -12.47 3.37
CA GLU A 202 22.03 -13.72 4.01
C GLU A 202 23.27 -13.40 4.84
N GLU A 203 23.10 -13.44 6.17
CA GLU A 203 24.17 -13.21 7.13
C GLU A 203 25.40 -13.95 6.60
N LYS A 204 26.42 -13.19 6.17
CA LYS A 204 27.78 -13.72 6.09
C LYS A 204 28.15 -14.12 7.52
N LYS A 205 27.87 -15.37 7.88
CA LYS A 205 28.44 -16.08 9.02
C LYS A 205 29.23 -17.28 8.53
#